data_AF-A0A951MST9-F1
#
_entry.id   AF-A0A951MST9-F1
#
_cell.length_a   1.000
_cell.length_b   1.000
_cell.length_c   1.000
_cell.angle_alpha   90.00
_cell.angle_beta   90.00
_cell.angle_gamma   90.00
#
_symmetry.space_group_name_H-M   'P 1'
#
loop_
_entity.id
_entity.type
_entity.pdbx_description
1 polymer ?
#
loop_
_entity_poly.entity_id
_entity_poly.type
_entity_poly.pdbx_seq_one_letter_code
_entity_poly.pdbx_strand_id
1 'polypeptide(L)'
;LFRSVARHLGVAAPDREYVPGSQIYAVYRRDPERIRRYAEDDVEEVAAISRLLGGAAFALARMAPWRYERLADAGAATGVIDPLLVRAYLRAGAALPAHRPGDGTPHSGAALHLFATGVAWRVVKADVASLYPSLMRAWRIGPARDHLGALLALVDRLVEQRLAAKARGREAPPGSPERHTHEAISAAMKLVVNSAYGYLAAGGGFTRFADVHAANEVTRRGRETLHLMCRELAARGVTLLEADTDGVYFAVPRGWTEEDERRVVAEVAALLPPLVQLEFEGRYAAMLSHEPKNYALLGYDGTLTLRGVAFRSSRAEPFGEAFLRRALLRLFDGDVQGVREAYLATLDALRRRELPTYDVSSRVRLTKSPEKYAETREARREFAYEALLASGRTSWRVGERVRVYRTRSGGGAVVPSPDDDPSAAPADPRDYDVDHYARVLRDTYAARLARALSPSDFAAVFADPDQLSLFAPLTDAMRPVLDTRPGEEGPGNRE
;
A
#
# COMPACT_ATOMS: atom_id res chain seq x y z
N LEU A 1 -12.42 7.54 -11.70
CA LEU A 1 -11.69 7.64 -10.41
C LEU A 1 -12.67 7.74 -9.23
N PHE A 2 -13.60 8.68 -9.25
CA PHE A 2 -14.59 8.86 -8.18
C PHE A 2 -15.52 7.64 -7.99
N ARG A 3 -16.03 7.05 -9.07
CA ARG A 3 -16.92 5.85 -9.01
C ARG A 3 -16.33 4.63 -8.31
N SER A 4 -15.04 4.39 -8.52
CA SER A 4 -14.34 3.30 -7.83
C SER A 4 -14.20 3.58 -6.34
N VAL A 5 -14.10 4.85 -5.94
CA VAL A 5 -14.09 5.26 -4.54
C VAL A 5 -15.49 5.08 -3.93
N ALA A 6 -16.56 5.47 -4.63
CA ALA A 6 -17.94 5.29 -4.17
C ALA A 6 -18.27 3.81 -3.93
N ARG A 7 -17.92 2.94 -4.88
CA ARG A 7 -18.05 1.48 -4.74
C ARG A 7 -17.22 0.93 -3.59
N HIS A 8 -15.97 1.37 -3.46
CA HIS A 8 -15.09 0.92 -2.39
C HIS A 8 -15.60 1.31 -0.99
N LEU A 9 -16.21 2.50 -0.87
CA LEU A 9 -16.79 3.00 0.38
C LEU A 9 -18.23 2.51 0.61
N GLY A 10 -18.81 1.73 -0.32
CA GLY A 10 -20.17 1.20 -0.18
C GLY A 10 -21.28 2.24 -0.27
N VAL A 11 -21.02 3.39 -0.92
CA VAL A 11 -22.00 4.48 -1.08
C VAL A 11 -22.55 4.62 -2.50
N ALA A 12 -22.13 3.74 -3.40
CA ALA A 12 -22.69 3.66 -4.75
C ALA A 12 -24.08 3.00 -4.72
N ALA A 13 -25.04 3.58 -5.42
CA ALA A 13 -26.38 3.00 -5.55
C ALA A 13 -26.31 1.63 -6.27
N PRO A 14 -27.11 0.61 -5.85
CA PRO A 14 -27.10 -0.70 -6.49
C PRO A 14 -27.51 -0.68 -7.97
N ASP A 15 -28.39 0.24 -8.33
CA ASP A 15 -29.01 0.44 -9.65
C ASP A 15 -28.43 1.65 -10.40
N ARG A 16 -27.24 2.12 -9.99
CA ARG A 16 -26.56 3.27 -10.56
C ARG A 16 -26.51 3.23 -12.09
N GLU A 17 -26.92 4.33 -12.71
CA GLU A 17 -26.85 4.53 -14.14
C GLU A 17 -25.40 4.75 -14.59
N TYR A 18 -24.99 4.04 -15.64
CA TYR A 18 -23.67 4.20 -16.23
C TYR A 18 -23.76 4.66 -17.69
N VAL A 19 -23.19 5.83 -17.95
CA VAL A 19 -23.02 6.37 -19.29
C VAL A 19 -21.52 6.58 -19.57
N PRO A 20 -20.97 5.96 -20.63
CA PRO A 20 -19.59 6.22 -21.05
C PRO A 20 -19.42 7.69 -21.47
N GLY A 21 -18.32 8.31 -21.05
CA GLY A 21 -18.07 9.74 -21.31
C GLY A 21 -18.12 10.11 -22.80
N SER A 22 -17.63 9.23 -23.68
CA SER A 22 -17.67 9.37 -25.14
C SER A 22 -19.08 9.32 -25.72
N GLN A 23 -20.02 8.69 -25.01
CA GLN A 23 -21.39 8.48 -25.48
C GLN A 23 -22.39 9.48 -24.90
N ILE A 24 -21.99 10.31 -23.92
CA ILE A 24 -22.88 11.27 -23.25
C ILE A 24 -23.66 12.11 -24.26
N TYR A 25 -22.99 12.67 -25.28
CA TYR A 25 -23.67 13.49 -26.29
C TYR A 25 -24.69 12.71 -27.11
N ALA A 26 -24.33 11.51 -27.56
CA ALA A 26 -25.20 10.66 -28.37
C ALA A 26 -26.40 10.15 -27.55
N VAL A 27 -26.17 9.76 -26.29
CA VAL A 27 -27.23 9.35 -25.37
C VAL A 27 -28.13 10.52 -25.02
N TYR A 28 -27.58 11.70 -24.71
CA TYR A 28 -28.38 12.92 -24.45
C TYR A 28 -29.32 13.25 -25.61
N ARG A 29 -28.86 13.07 -26.85
CA ARG A 29 -29.66 13.33 -28.06
C ARG A 29 -30.84 12.38 -28.22
N ARG A 30 -30.78 11.18 -27.65
CA ARG A 30 -31.79 10.11 -27.76
C ARG A 30 -32.66 9.97 -26.52
N ASP A 31 -32.04 10.03 -25.35
CA ASP A 31 -32.64 9.87 -24.02
C ASP A 31 -31.98 10.86 -23.03
N PRO A 32 -32.46 12.11 -22.98
CA PRO A 32 -31.99 13.10 -22.01
C PRO A 32 -32.22 12.68 -20.55
N GLU A 33 -33.29 11.94 -20.27
CA GLU A 33 -33.63 11.55 -18.90
C GLU A 33 -32.62 10.56 -18.32
N ARG A 34 -32.08 9.68 -19.15
CA ARG A 34 -30.97 8.81 -18.76
C ARG A 34 -29.73 9.59 -18.34
N ILE A 35 -29.41 10.68 -19.03
CA ILE A 35 -28.29 11.56 -18.63
C ILE A 35 -28.60 12.28 -17.32
N ARG A 36 -29.85 12.67 -17.07
CA ARG A 36 -30.24 13.28 -15.79
C ARG A 36 -30.06 12.32 -14.63
N ARG A 37 -30.58 11.08 -14.72
CA ARG A 37 -30.38 10.05 -13.68
C ARG A 37 -28.89 9.77 -13.42
N TYR A 38 -28.11 9.61 -14.48
CA TYR A 38 -26.66 9.46 -14.40
C TYR A 38 -25.98 10.62 -13.64
N ALA A 39 -26.40 11.87 -13.90
CA ALA A 39 -25.85 13.04 -13.24
C ALA A 39 -26.32 13.17 -11.79
N GLU A 40 -27.57 12.80 -11.49
CA GLU A 40 -28.13 12.74 -10.13
C GLU A 40 -27.33 11.74 -9.29
N ASP A 41 -27.11 10.52 -9.80
CA ASP A 41 -26.32 9.52 -9.09
C ASP A 41 -24.87 10.01 -8.85
N ASP A 42 -24.26 10.74 -9.79
CA ASP A 42 -22.94 11.35 -9.60
C ASP A 42 -22.96 12.36 -8.42
N VAL A 43 -23.99 13.21 -8.32
CA VAL A 43 -24.12 14.22 -7.25
C VAL A 43 -24.38 13.56 -5.90
N GLU A 44 -25.25 12.55 -5.83
CA GLU A 44 -25.59 11.84 -4.60
C GLU A 44 -24.38 11.11 -4.01
N GLU A 45 -23.65 10.38 -4.85
CA GLU A 45 -22.41 9.73 -4.43
C GLU A 45 -21.40 10.78 -3.95
N VAL A 46 -21.25 11.92 -4.66
CA VAL A 46 -20.27 12.96 -4.28
C VAL A 46 -20.63 13.53 -2.93
N ALA A 47 -21.92 13.77 -2.67
CA ALA A 47 -22.41 14.21 -1.37
C ALA A 47 -22.14 13.17 -0.28
N ALA A 48 -22.36 11.88 -0.55
CA ALA A 48 -22.10 10.79 0.39
C ALA A 48 -20.61 10.68 0.73
N ILE A 49 -19.73 10.71 -0.28
CA ILE A 49 -18.27 10.70 -0.09
C ILE A 49 -17.81 11.93 0.68
N SER A 50 -18.35 13.11 0.35
CA SER A 50 -18.01 14.36 1.04
C SER A 50 -18.38 14.30 2.52
N ARG A 51 -19.53 13.70 2.87
CA ARG A 51 -19.93 13.47 4.28
C ARG A 51 -18.98 12.51 5.00
N LEU A 52 -18.54 11.45 4.33
CA LEU A 52 -17.62 10.47 4.92
C LEU A 52 -16.20 11.03 5.14
N LEU A 53 -15.65 11.75 4.15
CA LEU A 53 -14.24 12.13 4.13
C LEU A 53 -13.99 13.59 4.51
N GLY A 54 -14.98 14.48 4.38
CA GLY A 54 -14.83 15.92 4.61
C GLY A 54 -14.73 16.29 6.09
N GLY A 55 -15.20 15.44 7.00
CA GLY A 55 -15.23 15.73 8.44
C GLY A 55 -13.86 16.08 9.02
N ALA A 56 -12.79 15.36 8.61
CA ALA A 56 -11.44 15.63 9.10
C ALA A 56 -10.93 17.00 8.64
N ALA A 57 -11.11 17.35 7.36
CA ALA A 57 -10.72 18.67 6.84
C ALA A 57 -11.50 19.80 7.55
N PHE A 58 -12.78 19.58 7.85
CA PHE A 58 -13.60 20.55 8.58
C PHE A 58 -13.12 20.72 10.02
N ALA A 59 -12.81 19.61 10.70
CA ALA A 59 -12.23 19.65 12.04
C ALA A 59 -10.88 20.37 12.06
N LEU A 60 -10.02 20.15 11.05
CA LEU A 60 -8.75 20.88 10.91
C LEU A 60 -8.97 22.39 10.74
N ALA A 61 -9.98 22.82 10.00
CA ALA A 61 -10.29 24.24 9.79
C ALA A 61 -10.67 24.97 11.09
N ARG A 62 -11.16 24.24 12.09
CA ARG A 62 -11.43 24.79 13.44
C ARG A 62 -10.16 24.95 14.28
N MET A 63 -9.05 24.33 13.88
CA MET A 63 -7.82 24.24 14.66
C MET A 63 -6.68 25.04 14.04
N ALA A 64 -6.51 24.93 12.72
CA ALA A 64 -5.46 25.56 11.94
C ALA A 64 -5.89 26.94 11.44
N PRO A 65 -4.97 27.92 11.35
CA PRO A 65 -5.27 29.26 10.84
C PRO A 65 -5.34 29.30 9.30
N TRP A 66 -6.15 28.43 8.71
CA TRP A 66 -6.39 28.36 7.26
C TRP A 66 -7.87 28.19 6.96
N ARG A 67 -8.26 28.60 5.75
CA ARG A 67 -9.61 28.40 5.24
C ARG A 67 -9.84 26.93 4.90
N TYR A 68 -11.08 26.48 5.02
CA TYR A 68 -11.48 25.09 4.83
C TYR A 68 -11.07 24.53 3.46
N GLU A 69 -11.26 25.32 2.39
CA GLU A 69 -10.94 24.91 1.02
C GLU A 69 -9.45 24.61 0.80
N ARG A 70 -8.56 25.26 1.56
CA ARG A 70 -7.11 25.02 1.51
C ARG A 70 -6.67 23.85 2.36
N LEU A 71 -7.46 23.44 3.35
CA LEU A 71 -7.12 22.31 4.21
C LEU A 71 -7.52 20.97 3.60
N ALA A 72 -8.44 20.99 2.63
CA ALA A 72 -8.84 19.81 1.88
C ALA A 72 -7.71 19.30 0.94
N ASP A 73 -6.81 20.18 0.48
CA ASP A 73 -5.68 19.85 -0.39
C ASP A 73 -4.30 20.09 0.24
N ALA A 74 -4.23 20.68 1.44
CA ALA A 74 -2.98 20.91 2.16
C ALA A 74 -2.32 19.63 2.68
N GLY A 75 -1.01 19.56 2.51
CA GLY A 75 -0.17 18.62 3.26
C GLY A 75 -0.16 18.96 4.76
N ALA A 76 -0.30 17.94 5.61
CA ALA A 76 -0.35 18.07 7.07
C ALA A 76 0.86 18.81 7.67
N ALA A 77 2.07 18.56 7.15
CA ALA A 77 3.29 19.18 7.65
C ALA A 77 3.32 20.69 7.39
N THR A 78 3.42 21.12 6.12
CA THR A 78 3.58 22.54 5.77
C THR A 78 2.27 23.33 5.82
N GLY A 79 1.14 22.70 5.50
CA GLY A 79 -0.16 23.37 5.44
C GLY A 79 -0.93 23.41 6.75
N VAL A 80 -0.54 22.61 7.75
CA VAL A 80 -1.23 22.58 9.06
C VAL A 80 -0.28 22.85 10.22
N ILE A 81 0.87 22.18 10.32
CA ILE A 81 1.80 22.35 11.46
C ILE A 81 2.51 23.72 11.41
N ASP A 82 3.13 24.09 10.28
CA ASP A 82 3.85 25.38 10.16
C ASP A 82 2.98 26.58 10.59
N PRO A 83 1.73 26.71 10.11
CA PRO A 83 0.84 27.81 10.48
C PRO A 83 0.42 27.78 11.96
N LEU A 84 0.27 26.60 12.55
CA LEU A 84 -0.01 26.45 13.98
C LEU A 84 1.17 26.93 14.83
N LEU A 85 2.40 26.63 14.42
CA LEU A 85 3.62 27.12 15.07
C LEU A 85 3.75 28.63 14.93
N VAL A 86 3.55 29.16 13.71
CA VAL A 86 3.55 30.61 13.47
C VAL A 86 2.53 31.32 14.36
N ARG A 87 1.32 30.78 14.48
CA ARG A 87 0.29 31.31 15.39
C ARG A 87 0.75 31.31 16.85
N ALA A 88 1.41 30.25 17.32
CA ALA A 88 1.91 30.18 18.70
C ALA A 88 2.93 31.30 18.98
N TYR A 89 3.85 31.52 18.05
CA TYR A 89 4.85 32.58 18.12
C TYR A 89 4.25 33.98 18.09
N LEU A 90 3.33 34.24 17.16
CA LEU A 90 2.60 35.51 17.08
C LEU A 90 1.83 35.79 18.37
N ARG A 91 1.14 34.79 18.92
CA ARG A 91 0.41 34.91 20.18
C ARG A 91 1.31 35.21 21.37
N ALA A 92 2.54 34.69 21.36
CA ALA A 92 3.55 34.94 22.38
C ALA A 92 4.29 36.28 22.20
N GLY A 93 4.02 37.03 21.12
CA GLY A 93 4.78 38.24 20.78
C GLY A 93 6.26 37.95 20.46
N ALA A 94 6.58 36.71 20.09
CA ALA A 94 7.95 36.25 19.84
C ALA A 94 8.29 36.26 18.33
N ALA A 95 9.53 36.59 18.01
CA ALA A 95 10.03 36.50 16.64
C ALA A 95 10.19 35.03 16.21
N LEU A 96 9.79 34.72 14.97
CA LEU A 96 10.03 33.40 14.39
C LEU A 96 11.53 33.10 14.29
N PRO A 97 11.95 31.82 14.42
CA PRO A 97 13.35 31.46 14.23
C PRO A 97 13.81 31.81 12.81
N ALA A 98 15.02 32.38 12.71
CA ALA A 98 15.64 32.62 11.42
C ALA A 98 15.92 31.29 10.70
N HIS A 99 15.74 31.27 9.39
CA HIS A 99 16.16 30.14 8.58
C HIS A 99 17.68 29.95 8.73
N ARG A 100 18.12 28.69 8.88
CA ARG A 100 19.54 28.34 8.85
C ARG A 100 19.73 27.19 7.86
N PRO A 101 20.74 27.28 6.98
CA PRO A 101 21.10 26.15 6.14
C PRO A 101 21.50 24.94 7.02
N GLY A 102 21.32 23.74 6.48
CA GLY A 102 21.80 22.53 7.14
C GLY A 102 23.33 22.53 7.23
N ASP A 103 23.87 21.85 8.24
CA ASP A 103 25.31 21.68 8.46
C ASP A 103 25.91 20.50 7.65
N GLY A 104 25.15 19.99 6.68
CA GLY A 104 25.54 18.83 5.87
C GLY A 104 25.28 17.48 6.53
N THR A 105 24.75 17.44 7.77
CA THR A 105 24.43 16.18 8.45
C THR A 105 23.38 15.40 7.66
N PRO A 106 23.66 14.13 7.28
CA PRO A 106 22.69 13.30 6.60
C PRO A 106 21.59 12.83 7.55
N HIS A 107 20.38 12.69 7.01
CA HIS A 107 19.28 12.09 7.76
C HIS A 107 19.45 10.57 7.84
N SER A 108 19.37 10.01 9.05
CA SER A 108 19.41 8.57 9.31
C SER A 108 17.99 8.03 9.44
N GLY A 109 17.61 7.10 8.57
CA GLY A 109 16.25 6.55 8.49
C GLY A 109 15.89 5.53 9.58
N ALA A 110 14.68 4.97 9.43
CA ALA A 110 14.18 3.86 10.23
C ALA A 110 14.95 2.55 9.96
N ALA A 111 14.92 1.64 10.93
CA ALA A 111 15.40 0.27 10.71
C ALA A 111 14.34 -0.57 9.98
N LEU A 112 14.82 -1.54 9.21
CA LEU A 112 14.02 -2.54 8.52
C LEU A 112 14.78 -3.87 8.62
N HIS A 113 14.10 -4.88 9.12
CA HIS A 113 14.66 -6.20 9.34
C HIS A 113 13.78 -7.24 8.67
N LEU A 114 14.42 -8.16 7.95
CA LEU A 114 13.83 -9.40 7.51
C LEU A 114 14.50 -10.48 8.34
N PHE A 115 13.73 -11.26 9.10
CA PHE A 115 14.22 -12.33 9.98
C PHE A 115 13.89 -13.73 9.44
N ALA A 116 12.85 -13.84 8.62
CA ALA A 116 12.57 -15.07 7.88
C ALA A 116 11.87 -14.78 6.55
N THR A 117 12.12 -15.64 5.55
CA THR A 117 11.44 -15.62 4.24
C THR A 117 10.78 -16.96 3.97
N GLY A 118 9.66 -16.95 3.25
CA GLY A 118 8.83 -18.12 3.00
C GLY A 118 7.51 -18.09 3.76
N VAL A 119 6.91 -19.26 3.97
CA VAL A 119 5.56 -19.39 4.53
C VAL A 119 5.61 -19.64 6.03
N ALA A 120 5.00 -18.73 6.78
CA ALA A 120 4.80 -18.87 8.21
C ALA A 120 3.30 -18.98 8.52
N TRP A 121 2.95 -19.85 9.46
CA TRP A 121 1.57 -20.00 9.94
C TRP A 121 1.40 -19.36 11.31
N ARG A 122 0.17 -18.97 11.63
CA ARG A 122 -0.22 -18.37 12.94
C ARG A 122 0.61 -17.13 13.23
N VAL A 123 0.42 -16.12 12.40
CA VAL A 123 1.21 -14.90 12.42
C VAL A 123 0.47 -13.80 13.18
N VAL A 124 1.20 -13.12 14.04
CA VAL A 124 0.74 -11.94 14.79
C VAL A 124 1.50 -10.73 14.28
N LYS A 125 0.81 -9.61 14.17
CA LYS A 125 1.41 -8.30 14.01
C LYS A 125 1.23 -7.50 15.29
N ALA A 126 2.34 -7.09 15.88
CA ALA A 126 2.37 -6.08 16.94
C ALA A 126 2.88 -4.76 16.36
N ASP A 127 2.19 -3.65 16.65
CA ASP A 127 2.45 -2.35 16.02
C ASP A 127 2.39 -1.23 17.06
N VAL A 128 3.34 -0.29 17.00
CA VAL A 128 3.37 0.86 17.92
C VAL A 128 2.53 1.99 17.36
N ALA A 129 1.45 2.32 18.07
CA ALA A 129 0.59 3.45 17.70
C ALA A 129 1.35 4.78 17.77
N SER A 130 1.58 5.39 16.60
CA SER A 130 2.24 6.71 16.48
C SER A 130 3.63 6.74 17.13
N LEU A 131 4.49 5.77 16.82
CA LEU A 131 5.84 5.63 17.41
C LEU A 131 6.60 6.95 17.52
N TYR A 132 6.91 7.62 16.40
CA TYR A 132 7.74 8.82 16.43
C TYR A 132 7.15 9.97 17.26
N PRO A 133 5.85 10.34 17.12
CA PRO A 133 5.23 11.27 18.06
C PRO A 133 5.35 10.85 19.52
N SER A 134 5.18 9.57 19.85
CA SER A 134 5.36 9.08 21.23
C SER A 134 6.80 9.24 21.71
N LEU A 135 7.80 8.95 20.87
CA LEU A 135 9.21 9.16 21.20
C LEU A 135 9.56 10.66 21.35
N MET A 136 9.03 11.51 20.48
CA MET A 136 9.21 12.96 20.61
C MET A 136 8.70 13.46 21.98
N ARG A 137 7.54 12.97 22.42
CA ARG A 137 6.94 13.37 23.70
C ARG A 137 7.69 12.80 24.90
N ALA A 138 8.00 11.51 24.89
CA ALA A 138 8.60 10.81 26.01
C ALA A 138 10.03 11.30 26.33
N TRP A 139 10.81 11.68 25.32
CA TRP A 139 12.17 12.22 25.51
C TRP A 139 12.27 13.72 25.25
N ARG A 140 11.13 14.41 25.07
CA ARG A 140 11.07 15.86 24.80
C ARG A 140 11.96 16.27 23.62
N ILE A 141 11.90 15.50 22.53
CA ILE A 141 12.69 15.75 21.31
C ILE A 141 11.92 16.69 20.39
N GLY A 142 12.35 17.94 20.34
CA GLY A 142 11.85 18.97 19.44
C GLY A 142 12.99 19.70 18.74
N PRO A 143 12.69 20.56 17.76
CA PRO A 143 13.72 21.31 17.06
C PRO A 143 14.37 22.32 18.00
N ALA A 144 15.71 22.37 18.03
CA ALA A 144 16.47 23.20 18.97
C ALA A 144 16.19 24.71 18.82
N ARG A 145 15.72 25.11 17.63
CA ARG A 145 15.37 26.50 17.31
C ARG A 145 13.96 26.91 17.78
N ASP A 146 13.11 25.95 18.17
CA ASP A 146 11.80 26.22 18.76
C ASP A 146 11.94 26.58 20.24
N HIS A 147 12.36 27.83 20.49
CA HIS A 147 12.57 28.34 21.84
C HIS A 147 11.29 28.44 22.69
N LEU A 148 10.10 28.37 22.06
CA LEU A 148 8.84 28.30 22.79
C LEU A 148 8.44 26.86 23.15
N GLY A 149 9.12 25.85 22.58
CA GLY A 149 8.68 24.45 22.66
C GLY A 149 7.31 24.22 22.05
N ALA A 150 6.90 25.07 21.10
CA ALA A 150 5.57 25.10 20.50
C ALA A 150 5.21 23.79 19.78
N LEU A 151 6.16 23.13 19.11
CA LEU A 151 5.91 21.88 18.41
C LEU A 151 5.58 20.75 19.39
N LEU A 152 6.38 20.59 20.44
CA LEU A 152 6.14 19.56 21.45
C LEU A 152 4.84 19.82 22.20
N ALA A 153 4.59 21.06 22.62
CA ALA A 153 3.34 21.44 23.28
C ALA A 153 2.12 21.21 22.38
N LEU A 154 2.24 21.48 21.08
CA LEU A 154 1.20 21.18 20.10
C LEU A 154 0.95 19.67 20.02
N VAL A 155 1.99 18.86 19.85
CA VAL A 155 1.87 17.39 19.76
C VAL A 155 1.26 16.82 21.04
N ASP A 156 1.71 17.23 22.22
CA ASP A 156 1.14 16.83 23.52
C ASP A 156 -0.36 17.11 23.57
N ARG A 157 -0.76 18.36 23.29
CA ARG A 157 -2.16 18.78 23.36
C ARG A 157 -3.04 18.05 22.35
N LEU A 158 -2.56 17.83 21.13
CA LEU A 158 -3.30 17.13 20.09
C LEU A 158 -3.50 15.66 20.45
N VAL A 159 -2.51 15.00 21.06
CA VAL A 159 -2.66 13.61 21.52
C VAL A 159 -3.70 13.52 22.64
N GLU A 160 -3.64 14.40 23.65
CA GLU A 160 -4.65 14.45 24.72
C GLU A 160 -6.06 14.65 24.18
N GLN A 161 -6.24 15.65 23.32
CA GLN A 161 -7.54 15.95 22.73
C GLN A 161 -8.04 14.82 21.84
N ARG A 162 -7.14 14.13 21.13
CA ARG A 162 -7.46 12.96 20.31
C ARG A 162 -7.99 11.81 21.17
N LEU A 163 -7.33 11.53 22.30
CA LEU A 163 -7.77 10.48 23.22
C LEU A 163 -9.15 10.80 23.80
N ALA A 164 -9.38 12.06 24.21
CA ALA A 164 -10.69 12.52 24.69
C ALA A 164 -11.78 12.46 23.59
N ALA A 165 -11.44 12.78 22.33
CA ALA A 165 -12.36 12.63 21.22
C ALA A 165 -12.68 11.15 20.94
N LYS A 166 -11.68 10.26 21.00
CA LYS A 166 -11.87 8.81 20.83
C LYS A 166 -12.77 8.22 21.92
N ALA A 167 -12.62 8.67 23.17
CA ALA A 167 -13.47 8.25 24.29
C ALA A 167 -14.93 8.66 24.07
N ARG A 168 -15.18 9.96 23.83
CA ARG A 168 -16.53 10.47 23.55
C ARG A 168 -17.18 9.83 22.32
N GLY A 169 -16.40 9.56 21.28
CA GLY A 169 -16.90 8.85 20.09
C GLY A 169 -17.30 7.39 20.38
N ARG A 170 -16.75 6.74 21.41
CA ARG A 170 -17.17 5.39 21.84
C ARG A 170 -18.42 5.42 22.71
N GLU A 171 -18.61 6.49 23.48
CA GLU A 171 -19.80 6.71 24.33
C GLU A 171 -21.03 7.10 23.50
N ALA A 172 -20.82 7.81 22.39
CA ALA A 172 -21.90 8.23 21.50
C ALA A 172 -22.53 7.04 20.73
N PRO A 173 -23.84 7.06 20.44
CA PRO A 173 -24.51 5.97 19.73
C PRO A 173 -23.87 5.69 18.35
N PRO A 174 -23.74 4.41 17.94
CA PRO A 174 -23.29 4.04 16.60
C PRO A 174 -24.07 4.77 15.50
N GLY A 175 -23.36 5.35 14.52
CA GLY A 175 -23.97 6.08 13.40
C GLY A 175 -24.52 7.48 13.73
N SER A 176 -24.46 7.93 14.98
CA SER A 176 -24.95 9.27 15.35
C SER A 176 -24.08 10.41 14.79
N PRO A 177 -24.65 11.59 14.52
CA PRO A 177 -23.88 12.77 14.11
C PRO A 177 -22.79 13.16 15.13
N GLU A 178 -23.05 12.96 16.41
CA GLU A 178 -22.09 13.21 17.49
C GLU A 178 -20.87 12.27 17.40
N ARG A 179 -21.12 10.97 17.22
CA ARG A 179 -20.06 9.98 17.00
C ARG A 179 -19.21 10.32 15.79
N HIS A 180 -19.84 10.63 14.66
CA HIS A 180 -19.12 11.03 13.44
C HIS A 180 -18.28 12.30 13.65
N THR A 181 -18.77 13.26 14.42
CA THR A 181 -18.03 14.48 14.77
C THR A 181 -16.77 14.15 15.58
N HIS A 182 -16.88 13.28 16.58
CA HIS A 182 -15.75 12.86 17.39
C HIS A 182 -14.72 12.02 16.61
N GLU A 183 -15.19 11.14 15.72
CA GLU A 183 -14.33 10.38 14.81
C GLU A 183 -13.57 11.32 13.85
N ALA A 184 -14.24 12.32 13.28
CA ALA A 184 -13.64 13.33 12.42
C ALA A 184 -12.55 14.15 13.14
N ILE A 185 -12.81 14.60 14.37
CA ILE A 185 -11.84 15.32 15.20
C ILE A 185 -10.63 14.42 15.52
N SER A 186 -10.88 13.17 15.91
CA SER A 186 -9.82 12.20 16.20
C SER A 186 -8.94 11.90 14.97
N ALA A 187 -9.55 11.78 13.79
CA ALA A 187 -8.87 11.57 12.52
C ALA A 187 -8.01 12.79 12.13
N ALA A 188 -8.57 14.00 12.24
CA ALA A 188 -7.84 15.25 12.02
C ALA A 188 -6.60 15.36 12.90
N MET A 189 -6.74 15.11 14.21
CA MET A 189 -5.62 15.16 15.15
C MET A 189 -4.58 14.07 14.84
N LYS A 190 -5.01 12.85 14.50
CA LYS A 190 -4.10 11.76 14.09
C LYS A 190 -3.22 12.18 12.90
N LEU A 191 -3.83 12.82 11.90
CA LEU A 191 -3.13 13.28 10.70
C LEU A 191 -2.04 14.31 11.04
N VAL A 192 -2.34 15.28 11.91
CA VAL A 192 -1.35 16.29 12.33
C VAL A 192 -0.25 15.67 13.18
N VAL A 193 -0.62 14.86 14.19
CA VAL A 193 0.34 14.20 15.09
C VAL A 193 1.32 13.32 14.32
N ASN A 194 0.82 12.46 13.42
CA ASN A 194 1.67 11.56 12.62
C ASN A 194 2.58 12.33 11.63
N SER A 195 2.26 13.60 11.34
CA SER A 195 3.06 14.44 10.44
C SER A 195 4.11 15.28 11.16
N ALA A 196 4.12 15.30 12.49
CA ALA A 196 5.05 16.11 13.29
C ALA A 196 6.51 15.70 13.07
N TYR A 197 6.80 14.39 13.02
CA TYR A 197 8.12 13.90 12.66
C TYR A 197 8.51 14.28 11.23
N GLY A 198 7.60 14.10 10.26
CA GLY A 198 7.89 14.46 8.87
C GLY A 198 8.17 15.96 8.70
N TYR A 199 7.48 16.80 9.47
CA TYR A 199 7.72 18.24 9.54
C TYR A 199 9.11 18.58 10.12
N LEU A 200 9.51 17.88 11.20
CA LEU A 200 10.83 18.00 11.82
C LEU A 200 11.96 17.54 10.89
N ALA A 201 11.74 16.44 10.17
CA ALA A 201 12.71 15.80 9.29
C ALA A 201 12.78 16.39 7.86
N ALA A 202 11.92 17.37 7.54
CA ALA A 202 11.91 18.04 6.24
C ALA A 202 13.17 18.89 6.02
N GLY A 203 14.27 18.23 5.62
CA GLY A 203 15.59 18.84 5.41
C GLY A 203 15.61 19.93 4.32
N GLY A 204 16.77 20.55 4.08
CA GLY A 204 16.97 21.48 2.96
C GLY A 204 16.18 22.80 3.02
N GLY A 205 15.65 23.17 4.19
CA GLY A 205 14.95 24.44 4.39
C GLY A 205 13.48 24.48 3.99
N PHE A 206 12.86 23.32 3.71
CA PHE A 206 11.43 23.26 3.38
C PHE A 206 10.52 23.74 4.52
N THR A 207 10.95 23.64 5.78
CA THR A 207 10.20 24.16 6.93
C THR A 207 11.11 25.01 7.83
N ARG A 208 10.55 26.02 8.49
CA ARG A 208 11.32 26.95 9.35
C ARG A 208 11.87 26.28 10.60
N PHE A 209 11.18 25.24 11.06
CA PHE A 209 11.46 24.51 12.29
C PHE A 209 12.09 23.12 12.04
N ALA A 210 12.52 22.83 10.81
CA ALA A 210 13.26 21.60 10.53
C ALA A 210 14.54 21.51 11.36
N ASP A 211 14.82 20.30 11.83
CA ASP A 211 16.00 19.98 12.62
C ASP A 211 16.40 18.52 12.40
N VAL A 212 17.45 18.32 11.60
CA VAL A 212 17.95 16.98 11.24
C VAL A 212 18.54 16.25 12.44
N HIS A 213 19.10 16.96 13.42
CA HIS A 213 19.66 16.35 14.63
C HIS A 213 18.55 15.81 15.52
N ALA A 214 17.50 16.61 15.72
CA ALA A 214 16.32 16.16 16.44
C ALA A 214 15.64 14.98 15.70
N ALA A 215 15.51 15.05 14.37
CA ALA A 215 14.98 13.94 13.57
C ALA A 215 15.83 12.66 13.71
N ASN A 216 17.16 12.77 13.66
CA ASN A 216 18.08 11.64 13.83
C ASN A 216 18.04 11.05 15.25
N GLU A 217 17.83 11.88 16.27
CA GLU A 217 17.62 11.42 17.64
C GLU A 217 16.30 10.62 17.75
N VAL A 218 15.21 11.10 17.14
CA VAL A 218 13.95 10.35 17.08
C VAL A 218 14.14 9.00 16.39
N THR A 219 14.84 8.94 15.24
CA THR A 219 15.06 7.65 14.57
C THR A 219 16.01 6.74 15.33
N ARG A 220 17.03 7.29 16.02
CA ARG A 220 17.89 6.49 16.91
C ARG A 220 17.09 5.82 18.00
N ARG A 221 16.24 6.57 18.71
CA ARG A 221 15.31 6.02 19.72
C ARG A 221 14.33 5.02 19.12
N GLY A 222 13.87 5.26 17.89
CA GLY A 222 13.01 4.33 17.14
C GLY A 222 13.70 2.99 16.90
N ARG A 223 14.95 3.00 16.42
CA ARG A 223 15.74 1.77 16.22
C ARG A 223 16.00 1.03 17.54
N GLU A 224 16.29 1.75 18.62
CA GLU A 224 16.46 1.16 19.95
C GLU A 224 15.17 0.48 20.45
N THR A 225 14.02 1.14 20.24
CA THR A 225 12.71 0.60 20.61
C THR A 225 12.37 -0.64 19.79
N LEU A 226 12.58 -0.61 18.47
CA LEU A 226 12.36 -1.76 17.60
C LEU A 226 13.26 -2.94 17.98
N HIS A 227 14.55 -2.68 18.24
CA HIS A 227 15.48 -3.70 18.67
C HIS A 227 15.06 -4.35 20.00
N LEU A 228 14.62 -3.54 20.97
CA LEU A 228 14.05 -4.05 22.22
C LEU A 228 12.82 -4.93 21.96
N MET A 229 11.87 -4.47 21.13
CA MET A 229 10.67 -5.26 20.79
C MET A 229 11.05 -6.62 20.18
N CYS A 230 11.93 -6.63 19.16
CA CYS A 230 12.37 -7.86 18.51
C CYS A 230 13.05 -8.81 19.51
N ARG A 231 13.96 -8.31 20.34
CA ARG A 231 14.67 -9.11 21.35
C ARG A 231 13.70 -9.73 22.35
N GLU A 232 12.79 -8.94 22.91
CA GLU A 232 11.85 -9.37 23.94
C GLU A 232 10.78 -10.32 23.39
N LEU A 233 10.34 -10.13 22.15
CA LEU A 233 9.47 -11.08 21.46
C LEU A 233 10.20 -12.41 21.23
N ALA A 234 11.41 -12.38 20.67
CA ALA A 234 12.20 -13.60 20.43
C ALA A 234 12.48 -14.38 21.72
N ALA A 235 12.77 -13.69 22.83
CA ALA A 235 12.97 -14.31 24.15
C ALA A 235 11.74 -15.08 24.68
N ARG A 236 10.53 -14.79 24.15
CA ARG A 236 9.28 -15.47 24.49
C ARG A 236 8.98 -16.66 23.55
N GLY A 237 9.92 -17.04 22.69
CA GLY A 237 9.84 -18.24 21.87
C GLY A 237 9.02 -18.10 20.59
N VAL A 238 8.81 -16.87 20.11
CA VAL A 238 8.21 -16.62 18.79
C VAL A 238 9.27 -16.62 17.70
N THR A 239 8.86 -16.91 16.46
CA THR A 239 9.73 -16.79 15.29
C THR A 239 9.50 -15.44 14.63
N LEU A 240 10.46 -14.52 14.73
CA LEU A 240 10.39 -13.23 14.03
C LEU A 240 10.39 -13.44 12.51
N LEU A 241 9.58 -12.66 11.79
CA LEU A 241 9.46 -12.75 10.32
C LEU A 241 9.98 -11.47 9.66
N GLU A 242 9.39 -10.34 10.02
CA GLU A 242 9.74 -9.02 9.49
C GLU A 242 9.52 -8.00 10.61
N ALA A 243 10.37 -6.98 10.66
CA ALA A 243 10.16 -5.81 11.49
C ALA A 243 10.47 -4.54 10.69
N ASP A 244 9.56 -3.57 10.73
CA ASP A 244 9.77 -2.25 10.16
C ASP A 244 9.71 -1.17 11.24
N THR A 245 9.59 0.09 10.83
CA THR A 245 9.72 1.27 11.72
C THR A 245 9.01 1.12 13.06
N ASP A 246 7.77 0.64 13.03
CA ASP A 246 6.85 0.58 14.16
C ASP A 246 6.14 -0.77 14.32
N GLY A 247 6.29 -1.71 13.37
CA GLY A 247 5.63 -3.01 13.40
C GLY A 247 6.59 -4.20 13.42
N VAL A 248 6.16 -5.30 14.06
CA VAL A 248 6.85 -6.59 14.04
C VAL A 248 5.84 -7.70 13.71
N TYR A 249 6.12 -8.45 12.65
CA TYR A 249 5.45 -9.70 12.32
C TYR A 249 6.23 -10.88 12.90
N PHE A 250 5.52 -11.79 13.57
CA PHE A 250 6.10 -13.01 14.12
C PHE A 250 5.12 -14.17 14.09
N ALA A 251 5.63 -15.38 13.90
CA ALA A 251 4.86 -16.61 14.00
C ALA A 251 4.91 -17.16 15.43
N VAL A 252 3.78 -17.69 15.91
CA VAL A 252 3.66 -18.25 17.26
C VAL A 252 3.64 -19.79 17.28
N PRO A 253 4.12 -20.43 18.36
CA PRO A 253 4.09 -21.89 18.50
C PRO A 253 2.69 -22.47 18.35
N ARG A 254 2.52 -23.61 17.67
CA ARG A 254 1.20 -24.22 17.33
C ARG A 254 0.24 -24.41 18.50
N GLY A 255 0.74 -24.59 19.72
CA GLY A 255 -0.08 -24.81 20.92
C GLY A 255 -0.64 -23.54 21.57
N TRP A 256 -0.20 -22.34 21.16
CA TRP A 256 -0.66 -21.08 21.77
C TRP A 256 -2.11 -20.78 21.43
N THR A 257 -2.83 -20.16 22.35
CA THR A 257 -4.16 -19.58 22.09
C THR A 257 -4.04 -18.12 21.67
N GLU A 258 -5.14 -17.49 21.21
CA GLU A 258 -5.14 -16.03 21.00
C GLU A 258 -4.87 -15.25 22.30
N GLU A 259 -5.25 -15.80 23.45
CA GLU A 259 -4.96 -15.21 24.75
C GLU A 259 -3.44 -15.19 25.04
N ASP A 260 -2.73 -16.28 24.71
CA ASP A 260 -1.26 -16.32 24.80
C ASP A 260 -0.59 -15.31 23.87
N GLU A 261 -1.08 -15.20 22.63
CA GLU A 261 -0.58 -14.24 21.65
C GLU A 261 -0.74 -12.80 22.18
N ARG A 262 -1.91 -12.46 22.73
CA ARG A 262 -2.19 -11.14 23.34
C ARG A 262 -1.36 -10.90 24.59
N ARG A 263 -1.20 -11.91 25.45
CA ARG A 263 -0.39 -11.84 26.67
C ARG A 263 1.05 -11.49 26.35
N VAL A 264 1.66 -12.15 25.36
CA VAL A 264 3.05 -11.87 24.96
C VAL A 264 3.23 -10.45 24.43
N VAL A 265 2.30 -9.96 23.60
CA VAL A 265 2.34 -8.56 23.15
C VAL A 265 2.20 -7.59 24.33
N ALA A 266 1.30 -7.88 25.28
CA ALA A 266 1.10 -7.04 26.47
C ALA A 266 2.32 -7.04 27.41
N GLU A 267 2.98 -8.18 27.61
CA GLU A 267 4.21 -8.29 28.39
C GLU A 267 5.35 -7.48 27.77
N VAL A 268 5.51 -7.52 26.44
CA VAL A 268 6.50 -6.69 25.74
C VAL A 268 6.13 -5.22 25.80
N ALA A 269 4.85 -4.87 25.65
CA ALA A 269 4.35 -3.51 25.76
C ALA A 269 4.70 -2.87 27.11
N ALA A 270 4.64 -3.65 28.20
CA ALA A 270 4.98 -3.20 29.55
C ALA A 270 6.47 -2.85 29.74
N LEU A 271 7.35 -3.32 28.86
CA LEU A 271 8.78 -3.02 28.87
C LEU A 271 9.14 -1.75 28.07
N LEU A 272 8.20 -1.25 27.26
CA LEU A 272 8.47 -0.11 26.39
C LEU A 272 8.44 1.21 27.16
N PRO A 273 9.11 2.25 26.64
CA PRO A 273 9.16 3.56 27.29
C PRO A 273 7.77 4.17 27.52
N PRO A 274 7.61 5.04 28.53
CA PRO A 274 6.33 5.69 28.80
C PRO A 274 5.78 6.37 27.54
N LEU A 275 4.46 6.29 27.32
CA LEU A 275 3.75 6.79 26.13
C LEU A 275 3.93 6.00 24.83
N VAL A 276 4.85 5.02 24.78
CA VAL A 276 4.96 4.09 23.66
C VAL A 276 3.92 2.98 23.84
N GLN A 277 2.92 2.94 22.96
CA GLN A 277 1.81 1.98 23.05
C GLN A 277 1.95 0.93 21.95
N LEU A 278 2.43 -0.26 22.34
CA LEU A 278 2.42 -1.43 21.47
C LEU A 278 1.03 -2.08 21.49
N GLU A 279 0.42 -2.20 20.34
CA GLU A 279 -0.90 -2.79 20.15
C GLU A 279 -0.80 -4.17 19.48
N PHE A 280 -1.69 -5.08 19.89
CA PHE A 280 -1.99 -6.28 19.12
C PHE A 280 -2.83 -5.84 17.91
N GLU A 281 -2.20 -5.67 16.75
CA GLU A 281 -2.80 -5.02 15.58
C GLU A 281 -3.44 -6.02 14.63
N GLY A 282 -2.83 -7.20 14.45
CA GLY A 282 -3.28 -8.17 13.47
C GLY A 282 -3.00 -9.61 13.87
N ARG A 283 -3.88 -10.51 13.43
CA ARG A 283 -3.77 -11.96 13.61
C ARG A 283 -4.14 -12.66 12.31
N TYR A 284 -3.26 -13.52 11.82
CA TYR A 284 -3.34 -14.13 10.50
C TYR A 284 -3.10 -15.64 10.57
N ALA A 285 -3.83 -16.39 9.77
CA ALA A 285 -3.67 -17.84 9.64
C ALA A 285 -2.33 -18.20 8.99
N ALA A 286 -1.90 -17.41 7.99
CA ALA A 286 -0.61 -17.58 7.33
C ALA A 286 -0.07 -16.27 6.74
N MET A 287 1.24 -16.24 6.50
CA MET A 287 1.96 -15.18 5.82
C MET A 287 2.96 -15.79 4.84
N LEU A 288 3.08 -15.20 3.64
CA LEU A 288 4.25 -15.36 2.79
C LEU A 288 5.12 -14.12 2.97
N SER A 289 6.24 -14.26 3.67
CA SER A 289 7.28 -13.25 3.78
C SER A 289 8.21 -13.37 2.57
N HIS A 290 8.26 -12.37 1.70
CA HIS A 290 9.03 -12.43 0.45
C HIS A 290 10.27 -11.53 0.50
N GLU A 291 10.04 -10.24 0.67
CA GLU A 291 11.04 -9.20 0.80
C GLU A 291 10.50 -8.13 1.75
N PRO A 292 11.34 -7.24 2.30
CA PRO A 292 10.85 -6.19 3.17
C PRO A 292 9.73 -5.37 2.50
N LYS A 293 8.62 -5.18 3.20
CA LYS A 293 7.37 -4.54 2.73
C LYS A 293 6.66 -5.25 1.57
N ASN A 294 7.07 -6.47 1.22
CA ASN A 294 6.45 -7.30 0.19
C ASN A 294 6.06 -8.66 0.80
N TYR A 295 4.77 -8.83 1.04
CA TYR A 295 4.23 -10.02 1.68
C TYR A 295 2.76 -10.24 1.34
N ALA A 296 2.30 -11.47 1.55
CA ALA A 296 0.89 -11.84 1.49
C ALA A 296 0.43 -12.37 2.85
N LEU A 297 -0.79 -12.04 3.26
CA LEU A 297 -1.39 -12.45 4.53
C LEU A 297 -2.74 -13.11 4.28
N LEU A 298 -3.00 -14.20 4.97
CA LEU A 298 -4.31 -14.87 5.01
C LEU A 298 -4.93 -14.66 6.39
N GLY A 299 -6.07 -13.96 6.45
CA GLY A 299 -6.87 -13.85 7.66
C GLY A 299 -7.56 -15.18 8.00
N TYR A 300 -7.92 -15.36 9.28
CA TYR A 300 -8.72 -16.51 9.72
C TYR A 300 -10.14 -16.52 9.13
N ASP A 301 -10.59 -15.40 8.58
CA ASP A 301 -11.83 -15.22 7.83
C ASP A 301 -11.72 -15.62 6.34
N GLY A 302 -10.53 -16.06 5.89
CA GLY A 302 -10.23 -16.36 4.50
C GLY A 302 -9.85 -15.14 3.65
N THR A 303 -9.76 -13.94 4.24
CA THR A 303 -9.38 -12.72 3.51
C THR A 303 -7.90 -12.74 3.14
N LEU A 304 -7.59 -12.75 1.84
CA LEU A 304 -6.22 -12.63 1.32
C LEU A 304 -5.83 -11.16 1.10
N THR A 305 -4.84 -10.70 1.86
CA THR A 305 -4.26 -9.36 1.75
C THR A 305 -2.88 -9.41 1.09
N LEU A 306 -2.70 -8.64 0.01
CA LEU A 306 -1.43 -8.53 -0.72
C LEU A 306 -0.79 -7.16 -0.47
N ARG A 307 0.49 -7.13 -0.07
CA ARG A 307 1.27 -5.92 0.21
C ARG A 307 2.57 -5.90 -0.59
N GLY A 308 3.00 -4.70 -0.93
CA GLY A 308 4.24 -4.47 -1.69
C GLY A 308 4.06 -4.54 -3.21
N VAL A 309 5.03 -3.97 -3.92
CA VAL A 309 5.04 -3.88 -5.38
C VAL A 309 5.20 -5.24 -6.05
N ALA A 310 5.81 -6.20 -5.34
CA ALA A 310 5.94 -7.58 -5.81
C ALA A 310 4.57 -8.24 -5.95
N PHE A 311 3.61 -8.02 -5.04
CA PHE A 311 2.30 -8.67 -5.10
C PHE A 311 1.19 -7.79 -5.68
N ARG A 312 1.32 -6.46 -5.56
CA ARG A 312 0.31 -5.51 -6.05
C ARG A 312 0.98 -4.38 -6.84
N SER A 313 0.78 -4.41 -8.15
CA SER A 313 1.26 -3.36 -9.05
C SER A 313 0.12 -2.82 -9.89
N SER A 314 0.07 -1.50 -10.05
CA SER A 314 -0.90 -0.85 -10.96
C SER A 314 -0.75 -1.27 -12.44
N ARG A 315 0.37 -1.93 -12.78
CA ARG A 315 0.68 -2.43 -14.12
C ARG A 315 0.46 -3.92 -14.29
N ALA A 316 0.11 -4.65 -13.23
CA ALA A 316 -0.05 -6.09 -13.29
C ALA A 316 -1.18 -6.48 -14.27
N GLU A 317 -0.92 -7.53 -15.05
CA GLU A 317 -1.91 -8.18 -15.90
C GLU A 317 -2.91 -8.98 -15.05
N PRO A 318 -4.23 -8.84 -15.29
CA PRO A 318 -5.26 -9.53 -14.50
C PRO A 318 -5.08 -11.05 -14.39
N PHE A 319 -4.63 -11.72 -15.47
CA PHE A 319 -4.43 -13.18 -15.45
C PHE A 319 -3.38 -13.60 -14.41
N GLY A 320 -2.31 -12.82 -14.28
CA GLY A 320 -1.22 -13.09 -13.34
C GLY A 320 -1.64 -12.81 -11.91
N GLU A 321 -2.42 -11.75 -11.66
CA GLU A 321 -3.03 -11.51 -10.34
C GLU A 321 -4.00 -12.64 -9.94
N ALA A 322 -4.81 -13.12 -10.89
CA ALA A 322 -5.75 -14.22 -10.66
C ALA A 322 -5.03 -15.56 -10.39
N PHE A 323 -3.94 -15.84 -11.10
CA PHE A 323 -3.05 -16.96 -10.80
C PHE A 323 -2.47 -16.84 -9.39
N LEU A 324 -1.84 -15.71 -9.05
CA LEU A 324 -1.23 -15.51 -7.73
C LEU A 324 -2.21 -15.71 -6.59
N ARG A 325 -3.43 -15.17 -6.70
CA ARG A 325 -4.46 -15.33 -5.67
C ARG A 325 -4.81 -16.80 -5.45
N ARG A 326 -5.02 -17.56 -6.54
CA ARG A 326 -5.32 -19.01 -6.45
C ARG A 326 -4.14 -19.78 -5.87
N ALA A 327 -2.93 -19.52 -6.36
CA ALA A 327 -1.72 -20.19 -5.91
C ALA A 327 -1.40 -19.89 -4.43
N LEU A 328 -1.54 -18.65 -3.97
CA LEU A 328 -1.28 -18.27 -2.58
C LEU A 328 -2.24 -18.95 -1.60
N LEU A 329 -3.53 -19.10 -1.96
CA LEU A 329 -4.49 -19.82 -1.11
C LEU A 329 -4.06 -21.29 -0.94
N ARG A 330 -3.73 -21.98 -2.04
CA ARG A 330 -3.22 -23.36 -2.01
C ARG A 330 -1.92 -23.48 -1.22
N LEU A 331 -1.01 -22.53 -1.44
CA LEU A 331 0.26 -22.48 -0.73
C LEU A 331 0.07 -22.34 0.79
N PHE A 332 -0.87 -21.51 1.24
CA PHE A 332 -1.17 -21.33 2.66
C PHE A 332 -1.87 -22.53 3.30
N ASP A 333 -2.59 -23.32 2.51
CA ASP A 333 -3.13 -24.63 2.93
C ASP A 333 -2.04 -25.72 2.97
N GLY A 334 -0.81 -25.43 2.54
CA GLY A 334 0.28 -26.41 2.42
C GLY A 334 0.15 -27.32 1.19
N ASP A 335 -0.77 -27.00 0.28
CA ASP A 335 -1.12 -27.76 -0.91
C ASP A 335 -0.26 -27.32 -2.11
N VAL A 336 0.99 -27.81 -2.15
CA VAL A 336 1.94 -27.52 -3.25
C VAL A 336 1.46 -28.13 -4.58
N GLN A 337 0.75 -29.24 -4.53
CA GLN A 337 0.14 -29.85 -5.71
C GLN A 337 -0.94 -28.92 -6.30
N GLY A 338 -1.81 -28.35 -5.48
CA GLY A 338 -2.77 -27.33 -5.90
C GLY A 338 -2.13 -26.07 -6.46
N VAL A 339 -0.93 -25.69 -6.00
CA VAL A 339 -0.15 -24.60 -6.62
C VAL A 339 0.25 -24.96 -8.05
N ARG A 340 0.76 -26.18 -8.27
CA ARG A 340 1.09 -26.69 -9.61
C ARG A 340 -0.14 -26.73 -10.50
N GLU A 341 -1.26 -27.25 -10.02
CA GLU A 341 -2.51 -27.31 -10.77
C GLU A 341 -2.99 -25.90 -11.18
N ALA A 342 -2.91 -24.92 -10.28
CA ALA A 342 -3.24 -23.53 -10.61
C ALA A 342 -2.31 -22.95 -11.68
N TYR A 343 -1.02 -23.27 -11.64
CA TYR A 343 -0.05 -22.86 -12.68
C TYR A 343 -0.38 -23.50 -14.02
N LEU A 344 -0.53 -24.82 -14.07
CA LEU A 344 -0.82 -25.57 -15.29
C LEU A 344 -2.17 -25.15 -15.90
N ALA A 345 -3.22 -24.99 -15.09
CA ALA A 345 -4.51 -24.51 -15.58
C ALA A 345 -4.40 -23.10 -16.22
N THR A 346 -3.54 -22.23 -15.68
CA THR A 346 -3.32 -20.90 -16.24
C THR A 346 -2.50 -20.96 -17.54
N LEU A 347 -1.45 -21.79 -17.57
CA LEU A 347 -0.62 -22.01 -18.74
C LEU A 347 -1.44 -22.61 -19.90
N ASP A 348 -2.29 -23.59 -19.60
CA ASP A 348 -3.21 -24.20 -20.55
C ASP A 348 -4.21 -23.19 -21.11
N ALA A 349 -4.82 -22.37 -20.26
CA ALA A 349 -5.74 -21.33 -20.68
C ALA A 349 -5.06 -20.30 -21.60
N LEU A 350 -3.78 -19.97 -21.35
CA LEU A 350 -2.98 -19.14 -22.26
C LEU A 350 -2.73 -19.84 -23.60
N ARG A 351 -2.30 -21.11 -23.58
CA ARG A 351 -2.00 -21.91 -24.78
C ARG A 351 -3.22 -22.10 -25.67
N ARG A 352 -4.37 -22.39 -25.07
CA ARG A 352 -5.67 -22.52 -25.74
C ARG A 352 -6.32 -21.19 -26.08
N ARG A 353 -5.70 -20.07 -25.68
CA ARG A 353 -6.21 -18.71 -25.86
C ARG A 353 -7.63 -18.53 -25.29
N GLU A 354 -7.88 -19.14 -24.15
CA GLU A 354 -9.18 -19.08 -23.47
C GLU A 354 -9.33 -17.79 -22.65
N LEU A 355 -8.20 -17.21 -22.21
CA LEU A 355 -8.20 -15.96 -21.48
C LEU A 355 -8.56 -14.79 -22.41
N PRO A 356 -9.43 -13.86 -21.97
CA PRO A 356 -9.68 -12.62 -22.68
C PRO A 356 -8.41 -11.81 -22.89
N THR A 357 -8.35 -11.08 -24.00
CA THR A 357 -7.25 -10.15 -24.34
C THR A 357 -7.04 -9.11 -23.24
N TYR A 358 -8.12 -8.68 -22.59
CA TYR A 358 -8.06 -7.80 -21.44
C TYR A 358 -7.21 -8.39 -20.31
N ASP A 359 -7.34 -9.69 -20.04
CA ASP A 359 -6.69 -10.31 -18.90
C ASP A 359 -5.18 -10.40 -19.05
N VAL A 360 -4.67 -10.42 -20.28
CA VAL A 360 -3.24 -10.38 -20.60
C VAL A 360 -2.70 -8.96 -20.84
N SER A 361 -3.52 -7.92 -20.70
CA SER A 361 -3.09 -6.54 -20.93
C SER A 361 -2.62 -5.84 -19.63
N SER A 362 -1.61 -4.99 -19.77
CA SER A 362 -1.07 -4.17 -18.69
C SER A 362 -1.49 -2.70 -18.84
N ARG A 363 -1.73 -2.02 -17.72
CA ARG A 363 -2.14 -0.61 -17.72
C ARG A 363 -0.92 0.31 -17.65
N VAL A 364 -0.77 1.19 -18.64
CA VAL A 364 0.37 2.11 -18.76
C VAL A 364 -0.12 3.57 -18.77
N ARG A 365 0.58 4.45 -18.05
CA ARG A 365 0.37 5.90 -18.09
C ARG A 365 1.27 6.52 -19.15
N LEU A 366 0.70 7.24 -20.10
CA LEU A 366 1.43 7.98 -21.12
C LEU A 366 2.05 9.23 -20.51
N THR A 367 3.33 9.48 -20.78
CA THR A 367 4.11 10.57 -20.19
C THR A 367 4.58 11.60 -21.22
N LYS A 368 4.44 11.29 -22.51
CA LYS A 368 4.82 12.15 -23.64
C LYS A 368 3.60 12.45 -24.50
N SER A 369 3.56 13.65 -25.09
CA SER A 369 2.59 13.99 -26.14
C SER A 369 2.94 13.26 -27.45
N PRO A 370 2.03 13.20 -28.42
CA PRO A 370 2.33 12.63 -29.75
C PRO A 370 3.59 13.23 -30.39
N GLU A 371 3.75 14.54 -30.33
CA GLU A 371 4.87 15.28 -30.92
C GLU A 371 6.18 14.91 -30.23
N LYS A 372 6.19 14.97 -28.89
CA LYS A 372 7.37 14.64 -28.09
C LYS A 372 7.78 13.16 -28.21
N TYR A 373 6.82 12.26 -28.41
CA TYR A 373 7.16 10.87 -28.68
C TYR A 373 7.79 10.72 -30.07
N ALA A 374 7.21 11.35 -31.10
CA ALA A 374 7.72 11.31 -32.47
C ALA A 374 9.19 11.75 -32.56
N GLU A 375 9.56 12.83 -31.86
CA GLU A 375 10.96 13.31 -31.76
C GLU A 375 11.92 12.24 -31.21
N THR A 376 11.46 11.42 -30.25
CA THR A 376 12.30 10.41 -29.58
C THR A 376 12.19 9.01 -30.18
N ARG A 377 11.26 8.79 -31.12
CA ARG A 377 10.84 7.47 -31.60
C ARG A 377 11.95 6.70 -32.29
N GLU A 378 12.75 7.37 -33.11
CA GLU A 378 13.88 6.75 -33.84
C GLU A 378 14.98 6.28 -32.89
N ALA A 379 15.26 7.04 -31.83
CA ALA A 379 16.24 6.66 -30.82
C ALA A 379 15.72 5.57 -29.88
N ARG A 380 14.43 5.62 -29.51
CA ARG A 380 13.81 4.67 -28.58
C ARG A 380 12.34 4.45 -28.87
N ARG A 381 12.03 3.27 -29.41
CA ARG A 381 10.65 2.80 -29.56
C ARG A 381 10.13 2.29 -28.23
N GLU A 382 9.09 2.94 -27.73
CA GLU A 382 8.46 2.60 -26.46
C GLU A 382 7.16 1.81 -26.73
N PHE A 383 7.08 0.60 -26.14
CA PHE A 383 6.03 -0.38 -26.44
C PHE A 383 4.60 0.18 -26.38
N ALA A 384 4.27 0.97 -25.36
CA ALA A 384 2.91 1.48 -25.18
C ALA A 384 2.49 2.46 -26.29
N TYR A 385 3.42 3.26 -26.82
CA TYR A 385 3.12 4.19 -27.91
C TYR A 385 3.10 3.48 -29.27
N GLU A 386 4.00 2.52 -29.50
CA GLU A 386 3.93 1.69 -30.71
C GLU A 386 2.63 0.88 -30.77
N ALA A 387 2.13 0.40 -29.62
CA ALA A 387 0.84 -0.28 -29.54
C ALA A 387 -0.33 0.63 -29.91
N LEU A 388 -0.31 1.89 -29.46
CA LEU A 388 -1.30 2.91 -29.84
C LEU A 388 -1.30 3.16 -31.35
N LEU A 389 -0.10 3.42 -31.91
CA LEU A 389 0.07 3.70 -33.33
C LEU A 389 -0.35 2.50 -34.20
N ALA A 390 0.02 1.29 -33.81
CA ALA A 390 -0.37 0.05 -34.49
C ALA A 390 -1.90 -0.18 -34.44
N SER A 391 -2.56 0.31 -33.39
CA SER A 391 -4.02 0.28 -33.25
C SER A 391 -4.72 1.44 -33.98
N GLY A 392 -4.01 2.19 -34.84
CA GLY A 392 -4.54 3.32 -35.61
C GLY A 392 -4.74 4.59 -34.79
N ARG A 393 -4.26 4.64 -33.54
CA ARG A 393 -4.46 5.78 -32.64
C ARG A 393 -3.24 6.69 -32.63
N THR A 394 -3.38 7.85 -33.26
CA THR A 394 -2.30 8.86 -33.41
C THR A 394 -2.41 10.03 -32.43
N SER A 395 -3.48 10.12 -31.65
CA SER A 395 -3.71 11.19 -30.68
C SER A 395 -4.01 10.67 -29.26
N TRP A 396 -3.41 11.32 -28.26
CA TRP A 396 -3.57 11.00 -26.83
C TRP A 396 -3.17 12.19 -25.95
N ARG A 397 -3.54 12.13 -24.67
CA ARG A 397 -3.17 13.16 -23.68
C ARG A 397 -2.04 12.71 -22.77
N VAL A 398 -1.16 13.64 -22.38
CA VAL A 398 -0.17 13.36 -21.34
C VAL A 398 -0.88 13.06 -20.03
N GLY A 399 -0.51 11.95 -19.41
CA GLY A 399 -1.13 11.45 -18.19
C GLY A 399 -2.30 10.48 -18.41
N GLU A 400 -2.76 10.31 -19.65
CA GLU A 400 -3.76 9.31 -20.01
C GLU A 400 -3.26 7.89 -19.68
N ARG A 401 -4.19 6.98 -19.36
CA ARG A 401 -3.87 5.58 -19.08
C ARG A 401 -4.50 4.69 -20.13
N VAL A 402 -3.69 3.82 -20.74
CA VAL A 402 -4.11 2.88 -21.78
C VAL A 402 -3.76 1.45 -21.35
N ARG A 403 -4.49 0.46 -21.86
CA ARG A 403 -4.16 -0.95 -21.68
C ARG A 403 -3.54 -1.50 -22.96
N VAL A 404 -2.37 -2.12 -22.82
CA VAL A 404 -1.58 -2.63 -23.95
C VAL A 404 -1.23 -4.09 -23.71
N TYR A 405 -1.15 -4.85 -24.80
CA TYR A 405 -0.77 -6.26 -24.79
C TYR A 405 0.10 -6.57 -26.01
N ARG A 406 0.94 -7.61 -25.91
CA ARG A 406 1.75 -8.12 -27.02
C ARG A 406 0.95 -9.11 -27.88
N THR A 407 0.94 -8.88 -29.18
CA THR A 407 0.29 -9.76 -30.18
C THR A 407 1.25 -10.84 -30.68
N ARG A 408 0.72 -11.89 -31.30
CA ARG A 408 1.51 -13.00 -31.89
C ARG A 408 2.49 -12.55 -32.97
N SER A 409 2.28 -11.40 -33.60
CA SER A 409 3.25 -10.83 -34.55
C SER A 409 4.47 -10.20 -33.87
N GLY A 410 4.53 -10.20 -32.53
CA GLY A 410 5.57 -9.56 -31.73
C GLY A 410 5.34 -8.06 -31.51
N GLY A 411 4.31 -7.49 -32.14
CA GLY A 411 3.88 -6.10 -31.96
C GLY A 411 3.07 -5.87 -30.70
N GLY A 412 2.62 -4.63 -30.50
CA GLY A 412 1.69 -4.25 -29.44
C GLY A 412 0.33 -3.84 -29.99
N ALA A 413 -0.73 -4.06 -29.22
CA ALA A 413 -2.06 -3.54 -29.51
C ALA A 413 -2.72 -3.03 -28.22
N VAL A 414 -3.77 -2.21 -28.37
CA VAL A 414 -4.53 -1.65 -27.24
C VAL A 414 -5.82 -2.41 -27.02
N VAL A 415 -6.23 -2.54 -25.76
CA VAL A 415 -7.54 -3.08 -25.38
C VAL A 415 -8.37 -1.97 -24.73
N PRO A 416 -9.65 -1.80 -25.09
CA PRO A 416 -10.55 -0.94 -24.34
C PRO A 416 -10.63 -1.39 -22.87
N SER A 417 -10.63 -0.45 -21.92
CA SER A 417 -10.90 -0.78 -20.54
C SER A 417 -12.42 -0.85 -20.33
N PRO A 418 -12.97 -1.90 -19.68
CA PRO A 418 -14.37 -1.96 -19.27
C PRO A 418 -14.77 -0.77 -18.37
N ASP A 419 -13.80 -0.22 -17.63
CA ASP A 419 -13.98 1.01 -16.84
C ASP A 419 -14.13 2.29 -17.69
N ASP A 420 -13.70 2.28 -18.95
CA ASP A 420 -13.74 3.44 -19.85
C ASP A 420 -14.95 3.36 -20.80
N ASP A 421 -15.34 2.14 -21.23
CA ASP A 421 -16.56 1.88 -22.02
C ASP A 421 -17.13 0.46 -21.78
N PRO A 422 -18.09 0.29 -20.84
CA PRO A 422 -18.75 -0.99 -20.57
C PRO A 422 -19.79 -1.40 -21.62
N SER A 423 -20.05 -0.57 -22.64
CA SER A 423 -21.05 -0.85 -23.69
C SER A 423 -20.44 -1.29 -25.02
N ALA A 424 -19.14 -1.05 -25.22
CA ALA A 424 -18.40 -1.69 -26.29
C ALA A 424 -18.20 -3.15 -25.89
N ALA A 425 -18.86 -4.10 -26.56
CA ALA A 425 -18.37 -5.48 -26.57
C ALA A 425 -16.93 -5.38 -27.10
N PRO A 426 -15.89 -5.56 -26.26
CA PRO A 426 -14.53 -5.36 -26.73
C PRO A 426 -14.35 -6.37 -27.85
N ALA A 427 -13.84 -5.94 -29.01
CA ALA A 427 -13.22 -6.91 -29.89
C ALA A 427 -12.22 -7.67 -29.01
N ASP A 428 -12.43 -8.98 -28.85
CA ASP A 428 -11.57 -9.85 -28.06
C ASP A 428 -10.80 -10.73 -29.05
N PRO A 429 -9.76 -10.19 -29.72
CA PRO A 429 -9.07 -10.89 -30.78
C PRO A 429 -8.36 -12.15 -30.29
N ARG A 430 -7.99 -12.19 -29.01
CA ARG A 430 -7.24 -13.30 -28.37
C ARG A 430 -6.02 -13.71 -29.19
N ASP A 431 -5.40 -12.74 -29.85
CA ASP A 431 -4.28 -12.93 -30.76
C ASP A 431 -2.94 -12.72 -30.06
N TYR A 432 -2.93 -12.72 -28.71
CA TYR A 432 -1.75 -12.50 -27.91
C TYR A 432 -0.64 -13.54 -28.12
N ASP A 433 0.60 -13.11 -27.86
CA ASP A 433 1.79 -13.95 -27.88
C ASP A 433 1.82 -14.88 -26.66
N VAL A 434 1.43 -16.15 -26.87
CA VAL A 434 1.35 -17.17 -25.83
C VAL A 434 2.70 -17.38 -25.14
N ASP A 435 3.79 -17.47 -25.90
CA ASP A 435 5.11 -17.76 -25.35
C ASP A 435 5.60 -16.60 -24.47
N HIS A 436 5.32 -15.36 -24.89
CA HIS A 436 5.57 -14.19 -24.07
C HIS A 436 4.82 -14.27 -22.74
N TYR A 437 3.51 -14.54 -22.75
CA TYR A 437 2.72 -14.56 -21.52
C TYR A 437 2.98 -15.80 -20.65
N ALA A 438 3.39 -16.93 -21.23
CA ALA A 438 3.89 -18.08 -20.49
C ALA A 438 5.18 -17.73 -19.72
N ARG A 439 6.12 -17.01 -20.36
CA ARG A 439 7.31 -16.46 -19.68
C ARG A 439 6.93 -15.45 -18.59
N VAL A 440 6.01 -14.53 -18.87
CA VAL A 440 5.50 -13.59 -17.86
C VAL A 440 4.90 -14.34 -16.66
N LEU A 441 4.09 -15.37 -16.89
CA LEU A 441 3.51 -16.21 -15.83
C LEU A 441 4.60 -16.83 -14.95
N ARG A 442 5.63 -17.44 -15.55
CA ARG A 442 6.72 -18.10 -14.82
C ARG A 442 7.68 -17.12 -14.15
N ASP A 443 8.27 -16.23 -14.95
CA ASP A 443 9.41 -15.42 -14.56
C ASP A 443 9.01 -14.20 -13.72
N THR A 444 7.74 -13.77 -13.80
CA THR A 444 7.24 -12.61 -13.06
C THR A 444 6.28 -13.00 -11.94
N TYR A 445 5.30 -13.87 -12.22
CA TYR A 445 4.26 -14.20 -11.24
C TYR A 445 4.65 -15.39 -10.38
N ALA A 446 4.99 -16.54 -10.96
CA ALA A 446 5.40 -17.71 -10.19
C ALA A 446 6.67 -17.45 -9.38
N ALA A 447 7.62 -16.68 -9.93
CA ALA A 447 8.84 -16.24 -9.22
C ALA A 447 8.59 -15.58 -7.85
N ARG A 448 7.42 -14.95 -7.64
CA ARG A 448 7.06 -14.36 -6.33
C ARG A 448 6.83 -15.42 -5.24
N LEU A 449 6.59 -16.67 -5.64
CA LEU A 449 6.43 -17.82 -4.76
C LEU A 449 7.76 -18.56 -4.52
N ALA A 450 8.87 -18.12 -5.12
CA ALA A 450 10.16 -18.82 -5.01
C ALA A 450 10.64 -18.97 -3.56
N ARG A 451 10.46 -17.94 -2.72
CA ARG A 451 10.82 -17.99 -1.29
C ARG A 451 9.98 -18.98 -0.48
N ALA A 452 8.84 -19.42 -1.02
CA ALA A 452 7.97 -20.37 -0.35
C ALA A 452 8.35 -21.84 -0.57
N LEU A 453 9.27 -22.14 -1.49
CA LEU A 453 9.63 -23.49 -1.90
C LEU A 453 11.15 -23.66 -1.89
N SER A 454 11.65 -24.89 -1.77
CA SER A 454 13.06 -25.14 -2.05
C SER A 454 13.36 -24.87 -3.54
N PRO A 455 14.61 -24.55 -3.93
CA PRO A 455 14.95 -24.32 -5.34
C PRO A 455 14.57 -25.50 -6.27
N SER A 456 14.71 -26.74 -5.79
CA SER A 456 14.32 -27.94 -6.53
C SER A 456 12.79 -28.07 -6.65
N ASP A 457 12.05 -27.79 -5.57
CA ASP A 457 10.59 -27.88 -5.58
C ASP A 457 10.00 -26.78 -6.46
N PHE A 458 10.54 -25.56 -6.40
CA PHE A 458 10.16 -24.46 -7.28
C PHE A 458 10.34 -24.84 -8.77
N ALA A 459 11.52 -25.39 -9.12
CA ALA A 459 11.80 -25.82 -10.48
C ALA A 459 10.84 -26.92 -10.94
N ALA A 460 10.51 -27.88 -10.06
CA ALA A 460 9.57 -28.95 -10.38
C ALA A 460 8.12 -28.45 -10.54
N VAL A 461 7.63 -27.63 -9.59
CA VAL A 461 6.27 -27.10 -9.57
C VAL A 461 5.95 -26.27 -10.82
N PHE A 462 6.89 -25.42 -11.25
CA PHE A 462 6.72 -24.50 -12.38
C PHE A 462 7.46 -24.95 -13.65
N ALA A 463 7.81 -26.24 -13.75
CA ALA A 463 8.31 -26.82 -14.99
C ALA A 463 7.22 -26.82 -16.07
N ASP A 464 7.63 -26.57 -17.32
CA ASP A 464 6.77 -26.75 -18.47
C ASP A 464 6.48 -28.26 -18.67
N PRO A 465 5.21 -28.69 -18.79
CA PRO A 465 4.85 -30.10 -19.05
C PRO A 465 5.57 -30.70 -20.25
N ASP A 466 5.82 -29.90 -21.28
CA ASP A 466 6.44 -30.35 -22.53
C ASP A 466 7.98 -30.48 -22.41
N GLN A 467 8.54 -30.06 -21.27
CA GLN A 467 9.97 -30.13 -20.96
C GLN A 467 10.27 -31.04 -19.75
N LEU A 468 9.32 -31.90 -19.36
CA LEU A 468 9.47 -32.74 -18.17
C LEU A 468 10.72 -33.64 -18.23
N SER A 469 11.53 -33.55 -17.18
CA SER A 469 12.59 -34.51 -16.88
C SER A 469 11.97 -35.84 -16.44
N LEU A 470 12.56 -36.95 -16.89
CA LEU A 470 12.19 -38.33 -16.51
C LEU A 470 12.21 -38.60 -15.00
N PHE A 471 12.76 -37.67 -14.20
CA PHE A 471 12.96 -37.79 -12.76
C PHE A 471 12.29 -36.67 -11.95
N ALA A 472 11.23 -36.05 -12.47
CA ALA A 472 10.52 -34.99 -11.73
C ALA A 472 9.97 -35.54 -10.38
N PRO A 473 10.32 -34.95 -9.23
CA PRO A 473 9.85 -35.40 -7.92
C PRO A 473 8.32 -35.26 -7.80
N LEU A 474 7.71 -36.19 -7.05
CA LEU A 474 6.27 -36.16 -6.76
C LEU A 474 5.94 -34.92 -5.91
N THR A 475 5.11 -34.05 -6.44
CA THR A 475 4.71 -32.78 -5.82
C THR A 475 3.86 -32.95 -4.55
N ASP A 476 3.22 -34.10 -4.36
CA ASP A 476 2.37 -34.41 -3.19
C ASP A 476 3.16 -34.44 -1.86
N ALA A 477 4.46 -34.73 -1.93
CA ALA A 477 5.34 -34.74 -0.75
C ALA A 477 5.94 -33.36 -0.43
N MET A 478 5.86 -32.40 -1.36
CA MET A 478 6.46 -31.08 -1.18
C MET A 478 5.68 -30.27 -0.15
N ARG A 479 6.39 -29.43 0.61
CA ARG A 479 5.80 -28.55 1.62
C ARG A 479 6.37 -27.15 1.49
N PRO A 480 5.60 -26.10 1.81
CA PRO A 480 6.15 -24.77 1.88
C PRO A 480 7.26 -24.69 2.93
N VAL A 481 8.27 -23.88 2.65
CA VAL A 481 9.42 -23.68 3.53
C VAL A 481 9.38 -22.31 4.20
N LEU A 482 10.01 -22.21 5.37
CA LEU A 482 10.34 -20.98 6.05
C LEU A 482 11.84 -20.97 6.34
N ASP A 483 12.57 -20.08 5.70
CA ASP A 483 13.99 -19.87 5.95
C ASP A 483 14.19 -18.77 6.99
N THR A 484 14.73 -19.14 8.16
CA THR A 484 14.98 -18.25 9.30
C THR A 484 16.39 -17.64 9.30
N ARG A 485 17.13 -17.72 8.19
CA ARG A 485 18.47 -17.11 8.01
C ARG A 485 18.53 -16.16 6.82
N PRO A 486 17.76 -15.06 6.79
CA PRO A 486 17.91 -14.05 5.75
C PRO A 486 19.22 -13.28 5.96
N GLY A 487 20.31 -13.79 5.37
CA GLY A 487 21.65 -13.20 5.51
C GLY A 487 22.83 -14.11 5.16
N GLU A 488 22.64 -15.43 4.99
CA GLU A 488 23.70 -16.36 4.57
C GLU A 488 23.47 -16.91 3.15
N GLU A 489 23.45 -16.04 2.13
CA GLU A 489 23.76 -16.42 0.75
C GLU A 489 24.81 -15.46 0.18
N GLY A 490 25.96 -16.03 -0.20
CA GLY A 490 27.27 -15.46 -0.58
C GLY A 490 27.35 -14.13 -1.34
N PRO A 491 28.53 -13.50 -1.26
CA PRO A 491 29.48 -13.68 -2.35
C PRO A 491 30.76 -14.36 -1.85
N GLY A 492 31.39 -15.14 -2.73
CA GLY A 492 32.63 -15.85 -2.43
C GLY A 492 33.74 -14.95 -1.91
N ASN A 493 34.66 -15.60 -1.19
CA ASN A 493 36.02 -15.15 -0.93
C ASN A 493 36.48 -14.04 -1.88
N ARG A 494 36.62 -12.83 -1.34
CA ARG A 494 37.71 -11.94 -1.74
C ARG A 494 38.33 -11.42 -0.46
N GLU A 495 39.52 -11.96 -0.19
CA GLU A 495 40.61 -11.26 0.48
C GLU A 495 40.81 -9.84 -0.08
#